data_AF-A0AAN8IKZ9-F1
#
_entry.id   AF-A0AAN8IKZ9-F1
#
_cell.length_a   1.000
_cell.length_b   1.000
_cell.length_c   1.000
_cell.angle_alpha   90.00
_cell.angle_beta   90.00
_cell.angle_gamma   90.00
#
_symmetry.space_group_name_H-M   'P 1'
#
loop_
_entity.id
_entity.type
_entity.pdbx_description
1 polymer ?
#
loop_
_entity_poly.entity_id
_entity_poly.type
_entity_poly.pdbx_seq_one_letter_code
_entity_poly.pdbx_strand_id
1 'polypeptide(L)'
;MPAVLGKVSHISWSLLDDDLFNNDTALDELYVAHYGLSDRFFLNMLEKITRIEETQAYLELIEGFDVRSNLKKFSYMGYAINAFYDPYVNNIMVPLPFLEFPVFHESFP
;
A
#
# COMPACT_ATOMS: atom_id res chain seq x y z
N MET A 1 4.64 -32.27 -13.00
CA MET A 1 5.04 -31.63 -11.73
C MET A 1 3.77 -31.26 -10.96
N PRO A 2 3.65 -31.60 -9.67
CA PRO A 2 2.43 -31.33 -8.90
C PRO A 2 2.20 -29.82 -8.73
N ALA A 3 0.95 -29.39 -8.85
CA ALA A 3 0.52 -27.98 -8.86
C ALA A 3 1.05 -27.15 -7.67
N VAL A 4 1.29 -27.78 -6.52
CA VAL A 4 1.87 -27.14 -5.33
C VAL A 4 3.30 -26.64 -5.59
N LEU A 5 4.16 -27.47 -6.20
CA LEU A 5 5.53 -27.06 -6.54
C LEU A 5 5.51 -25.94 -7.59
N GLY A 6 4.56 -25.99 -8.51
CA GLY A 6 4.33 -24.90 -9.47
C GLY A 6 3.92 -23.59 -8.78
N LYS A 7 3.05 -23.63 -7.76
CA LYS A 7 2.68 -22.43 -7.00
C LYS A 7 3.88 -21.86 -6.25
N VAL A 8 4.60 -22.72 -5.52
CA VAL A 8 5.75 -22.32 -4.70
C VAL A 8 6.89 -21.75 -5.55
N SER A 9 7.17 -22.35 -6.71
CA SER A 9 8.24 -21.87 -7.60
C SER A 9 7.98 -20.50 -8.22
N HIS A 10 6.75 -20.01 -8.18
CA HIS A 10 6.34 -18.71 -8.70
C HIS A 10 5.95 -17.73 -7.59
N ILE A 11 6.22 -18.04 -6.32
CA ILE A 11 6.05 -17.04 -5.26
C ILE A 11 7.12 -15.97 -5.46
N SER A 12 6.69 -14.72 -5.60
CA SER A 12 7.57 -13.56 -5.56
C SER A 12 7.58 -12.93 -4.16
N TRP A 13 8.55 -12.05 -3.92
CA TRP A 13 8.55 -11.18 -2.75
C TRP A 13 8.87 -9.75 -3.15
N SER A 14 8.35 -8.79 -2.40
CA SER A 14 8.64 -7.37 -2.57
C SER A 14 8.75 -6.65 -1.24
N LEU A 15 9.78 -5.84 -1.11
CA LEU A 15 9.83 -4.78 -0.12
C LEU A 15 8.85 -3.68 -0.56
N LEU A 16 7.93 -3.29 0.32
CA LEU A 16 7.07 -2.14 0.08
C LEU A 16 7.86 -0.89 0.46
N ASP A 17 8.57 -0.39 -0.54
CA ASP A 17 9.21 0.92 -0.56
C ASP A 17 8.52 1.67 -1.70
N ASP A 18 7.57 2.53 -1.34
CA ASP A 18 6.74 3.23 -2.32
C ASP A 18 7.55 4.35 -2.96
N ASP A 19 7.56 4.41 -4.29
CA ASP A 19 8.18 5.49 -5.04
C ASP A 19 7.66 6.88 -4.59
N LEU A 20 6.45 6.95 -4.03
CA LEU A 20 5.86 8.15 -3.42
C LEU A 20 6.64 8.70 -2.21
N PHE A 21 7.38 7.87 -1.47
CA PHE A 21 8.20 8.36 -0.35
C PHE A 21 9.31 9.30 -0.80
N ASN A 22 9.84 9.06 -1.99
CA ASN A 22 10.97 9.80 -2.54
C ASN A 22 10.52 10.82 -3.60
N ASN A 23 9.21 10.98 -3.81
CA ASN A 23 8.64 11.83 -4.85
C ASN A 23 7.49 12.68 -4.30
N ASP A 24 7.85 13.82 -3.69
CA ASP A 24 6.92 14.79 -3.12
C ASP A 24 5.85 15.25 -4.12
N THR A 25 6.21 15.42 -5.40
CA THR A 25 5.26 15.86 -6.43
C THR A 25 4.16 14.83 -6.68
N ALA A 26 4.54 13.56 -6.80
CA ALA A 26 3.56 12.49 -6.99
C ALA A 26 2.69 12.29 -5.75
N LEU A 27 3.24 12.52 -4.55
CA LEU A 27 2.49 12.48 -3.30
C LEU A 27 1.47 13.62 -3.23
N ASP A 28 1.87 14.84 -3.59
CA ASP A 28 0.98 16.01 -3.62
C ASP A 28 -0.16 15.83 -4.63
N GLU A 29 0.13 15.29 -5.81
CA GLU A 29 -0.88 14.98 -6.82
C GLU A 29 -1.90 13.94 -6.31
N LEU A 30 -1.42 12.88 -5.64
CA LEU A 30 -2.28 11.84 -5.08
C LEU A 30 -3.24 12.40 -4.01
N TYR A 31 -2.75 13.32 -3.17
CA TYR A 31 -3.51 13.88 -2.06
C TYR A 31 -4.12 15.26 -2.36
N VAL A 32 -4.15 15.70 -3.62
CA VAL A 32 -4.66 17.04 -3.99
C VAL A 32 -6.11 17.28 -3.53
N ALA A 33 -6.96 16.25 -3.57
CA ALA A 33 -8.35 16.34 -3.10
C ALA A 33 -8.46 16.55 -1.57
N HIS A 34 -7.43 16.14 -0.83
CA HIS A 34 -7.30 16.25 0.62
C HIS A 34 -6.78 17.64 1.07
N TYR A 35 -6.52 18.56 0.14
CA TYR A 35 -6.08 19.91 0.49
C TYR A 35 -7.15 20.68 1.29
N GLY A 36 -6.70 21.50 2.25
CA GLY A 36 -7.57 22.36 3.07
C GLY A 36 -8.49 21.60 4.03
N LEU A 37 -8.10 20.40 4.45
CA LEU A 37 -8.80 19.61 5.47
C LEU A 37 -8.53 20.13 6.89
N SER A 38 -7.32 20.64 7.15
CA SER A 38 -6.87 21.13 8.46
C SER A 38 -7.69 22.28 9.03
N ASP A 39 -8.31 23.08 8.15
CA ASP A 39 -9.04 24.29 8.53
C ASP A 39 -10.51 24.00 8.91
N ARG A 40 -10.91 22.73 8.91
CA ARG A 40 -12.28 22.28 9.14
C ARG A 40 -12.43 21.63 10.50
N PHE A 41 -13.63 21.72 11.06
CA PHE A 41 -13.99 20.91 12.22
C PHE A 41 -13.87 19.42 11.88
N PHE A 42 -13.44 18.63 12.87
CA PHE A 42 -13.16 17.20 12.71
C PHE A 42 -14.25 16.41 11.98
N LEU A 43 -15.53 16.62 12.32
CA LEU A 43 -16.64 15.91 11.66
C LEU A 43 -16.77 16.27 10.18
N ASN A 44 -16.59 17.54 9.83
CA ASN A 44 -16.65 18.01 8.44
C ASN A 44 -15.43 17.52 7.63
N MET A 45 -14.29 17.39 8.29
CA MET A 45 -13.10 16.78 7.71
C MET A 45 -13.36 15.31 7.39
N LEU A 46 -13.90 14.56 8.36
CA LEU A 46 -14.20 13.13 8.21
C LEU A 46 -15.23 12.91 7.08
N GLU A 47 -16.31 13.69 7.03
CA GLU A 47 -17.29 13.61 5.94
C GLU A 47 -16.65 13.85 4.56
N LYS A 48 -15.75 14.84 4.46
CA LYS A 48 -15.05 15.12 3.20
C LYS A 48 -14.12 13.97 2.81
N ILE A 49 -13.36 13.40 3.75
CA ILE A 49 -12.49 12.24 3.50
C ILE A 49 -13.32 11.05 2.99
N THR A 50 -14.41 10.71 3.68
CA THR A 50 -15.29 9.61 3.27
C THR A 50 -15.80 9.78 1.85
N ARG A 51 -16.23 10.99 1.47
CA ARG A 51 -16.68 11.26 0.09
C ARG A 51 -15.56 11.12 -0.94
N ILE A 52 -14.34 11.52 -0.61
CA ILE A 52 -13.17 11.36 -1.50
C ILE A 52 -12.90 9.87 -1.72
N GLU A 53 -12.84 9.09 -0.64
CA GLU A 53 -12.60 7.64 -0.69
C GLU A 53 -13.69 6.89 -1.47
N GLU A 54 -14.97 7.22 -1.24
CA GLU A 54 -16.08 6.63 -1.99
C GLU A 54 -16.01 6.95 -3.49
N THR A 55 -15.66 8.20 -3.83
CA THR A 55 -15.51 8.63 -5.22
C THR A 55 -14.34 7.90 -5.89
N GLN A 56 -13.21 7.78 -5.20
CA GLN A 56 -12.05 7.07 -5.70
C GLN A 56 -12.35 5.58 -5.90
N ALA A 57 -12.98 4.93 -4.92
CA ALA A 57 -13.39 3.53 -5.03
C ALA A 57 -14.34 3.30 -6.22
N TYR A 58 -15.25 4.24 -6.48
CA TYR A 58 -16.13 4.17 -7.64
C TYR A 58 -15.38 4.32 -8.97
N LEU A 59 -14.40 5.23 -9.06
CA LEU A 59 -13.56 5.38 -10.24
C LEU A 59 -12.71 4.14 -10.52
N GLU A 60 -12.15 3.53 -9.47
CA GLU A 60 -11.36 2.29 -9.58
C GLU A 60 -12.19 1.11 -10.13
N LEU A 61 -13.50 1.08 -9.87
CA LEU A 61 -14.41 0.10 -10.49
C LEU A 61 -14.58 0.30 -11.99
N ILE A 62 -14.48 1.54 -12.48
CA ILE A 62 -14.66 1.88 -13.90
C ILE A 62 -13.36 1.64 -14.69
N GLU A 63 -12.24 2.10 -14.16
CA GLU A 63 -10.93 2.06 -14.85
C GLU A 63 -10.28 0.68 -14.80
N GLY A 64 -10.76 -0.18 -13.91
CA GLY A 64 -10.22 -1.52 -13.71
C GLY A 64 -9.12 -1.54 -12.66
N PHE A 65 -9.18 -2.53 -11.79
CA PHE A 65 -8.29 -2.64 -10.64
C PHE A 65 -7.00 -3.39 -11.01
N ASP A 66 -5.89 -2.67 -11.17
CA ASP A 66 -4.57 -3.31 -11.22
C ASP A 66 -4.08 -3.63 -9.81
N VAL A 67 -4.27 -4.90 -9.43
CA VAL A 67 -3.86 -5.43 -8.14
C VAL A 67 -2.37 -5.21 -7.88
N ARG A 68 -1.51 -5.37 -8.90
CA ARG A 68 -0.06 -5.39 -8.70
C ARG A 68 0.51 -4.00 -8.41
N SER A 69 0.02 -2.97 -9.08
CA SER A 69 0.45 -1.59 -8.81
C SER A 69 -0.13 -1.05 -7.51
N ASN A 70 -1.38 -1.36 -7.19
CA ASN A 70 -2.00 -0.91 -5.94
C ASN A 70 -1.38 -1.54 -4.69
N LEU A 71 -0.99 -2.81 -4.74
CA LEU A 71 -0.34 -3.49 -3.61
C LEU A 71 1.06 -2.94 -3.28
N LYS A 72 1.68 -2.20 -4.20
CA LYS A 72 2.94 -1.50 -3.94
C LYS A 72 2.73 -0.17 -3.21
N LYS A 73 1.50 0.37 -3.23
CA LYS A 73 1.21 1.68 -2.63
C LYS A 73 1.31 1.61 -1.12
N PHE A 74 1.97 2.60 -0.59
CA PHE A 74 2.20 2.81 0.82
C PHE A 74 0.90 3.00 1.61
N SER A 75 -0.10 3.66 1.01
CA SER A 75 -1.42 3.86 1.59
C SER A 75 -2.14 2.55 1.92
N TYR A 76 -1.75 1.44 1.30
CA TYR A 76 -2.36 0.14 1.53
C TYR A 76 -1.80 -0.57 2.78
N MET A 77 -0.49 -0.54 3.00
CA MET A 77 0.17 -1.36 4.05
C MET A 77 1.45 -0.76 4.66
N GLY A 78 1.82 0.45 4.26
CA GLY A 78 3.15 1.02 4.42
C GLY A 78 3.65 1.23 5.85
N TYR A 79 2.75 1.58 6.78
CA TYR A 79 3.09 1.76 8.20
C TYR A 79 2.78 0.52 9.06
N ALA A 80 2.35 -0.58 8.46
CA ALA A 80 2.03 -1.77 9.24
C ALA A 80 3.32 -2.49 9.65
N ILE A 81 3.45 -2.78 10.95
CA ILE A 81 4.48 -3.70 11.46
C ILE A 81 3.97 -5.13 11.24
N ASN A 82 3.97 -5.59 9.99
CA ASN A 82 3.54 -6.95 9.62
C ASN A 82 4.10 -7.38 8.26
N ALA A 83 3.98 -8.65 7.91
CA ALA A 83 4.21 -9.15 6.55
C ALA A 83 2.92 -9.79 6.00
N PHE A 84 2.71 -9.64 4.69
CA PHE A 84 1.45 -10.02 4.05
C PHE A 84 1.68 -10.96 2.88
N TYR A 85 0.75 -11.87 2.63
CA TYR A 85 0.72 -12.69 1.42
C TYR A 85 -0.57 -12.41 0.66
N ASP A 86 -0.44 -12.02 -0.61
CA ASP A 86 -1.58 -11.86 -1.51
C ASP A 86 -1.67 -13.05 -2.48
N PRO A 87 -2.79 -13.80 -2.47
CA PRO A 87 -2.97 -14.96 -3.33
C PRO A 87 -3.23 -14.63 -4.80
N TYR A 88 -3.75 -13.44 -5.11
CA TYR A 88 -4.07 -13.02 -6.48
C TYR A 88 -2.80 -12.73 -7.29
N VAL A 89 -1.77 -12.18 -6.64
CA VAL A 89 -0.46 -11.93 -7.26
C VAL A 89 0.61 -12.96 -6.85
N ASN A 90 0.28 -13.89 -5.96
CA ASN A 90 1.20 -14.89 -5.40
C ASN A 90 2.49 -14.26 -4.84
N ASN A 91 2.35 -13.18 -4.08
CA ASN A 91 3.46 -12.34 -3.64
C ASN A 91 3.49 -12.18 -2.11
N ILE A 92 4.68 -12.25 -1.53
CA ILE A 92 4.93 -11.89 -0.12
C ILE A 92 5.39 -10.43 -0.07
N MET A 93 4.71 -9.61 0.71
CA MET A 93 4.95 -8.18 0.82
C MET A 93 5.41 -7.85 2.23
N VAL A 94 6.52 -7.13 2.33
CA VAL A 94 7.11 -6.72 3.59
C VAL A 94 7.24 -5.20 3.59
N PRO A 95 6.50 -4.46 4.41
CA PRO A 95 6.71 -3.02 4.65
C PRO A 95 8.09 -2.75 5.23
N LEU A 96 8.73 -1.67 4.79
CA LEU A 96 10.04 -1.27 5.30
C LEU A 96 10.09 -1.15 6.84
N PRO A 97 9.09 -0.56 7.53
CA PRO A 97 9.09 -0.48 8.99
C PRO A 97 9.05 -1.83 9.72
N PHE A 98 8.69 -2.92 9.05
CA PHE A 98 8.74 -4.27 9.63
C PHE A 98 10.17 -4.82 9.71
N LEU A 99 11.08 -4.33 8.86
CA LEU A 99 12.49 -4.76 8.81
C LEU A 99 13.36 -3.96 9.81
N GLU A 100 12.85 -3.78 11.02
CA GLU A 100 13.56 -3.14 12.11
C GLU A 100 13.75 -4.12 13.28
N PHE A 101 14.60 -3.76 14.25
CA PHE A 101 14.79 -4.54 15.45
C PHE A 101 13.45 -4.67 16.20
N PRO A 102 13.06 -5.87 16.70
CA PRO A 102 13.86 -7.10 16.85
C PRO A 102 13.78 -8.08 15.68
N VAL A 103 13.05 -7.75 14.60
CA VAL A 103 12.82 -8.65 13.47
C VAL A 103 14.04 -8.75 12.57
N PHE A 104 14.68 -7.62 12.29
CA PHE A 104 15.88 -7.55 11.47
C PHE A 104 16.85 -6.49 11.99
N HIS A 105 18.12 -6.84 12.07
CA HIS A 105 19.20 -5.90 12.28
C HIS A 105 20.47 -6.48 11.68
N GLU A 106 21.17 -5.73 10.82
CA GLU A 106 22.30 -6.24 10.03
C GLU A 106 23.42 -6.87 10.89
N SER A 107 23.61 -6.35 12.11
CA SER A 107 24.61 -6.86 13.05
C SER A 107 24.14 -8.01 13.96
N PHE A 108 22.86 -8.41 13.91
CA PHE A 108 22.35 -9.52 14.71
C PHE A 108 22.35 -10.81 13.86
N PRO A 109 22.98 -11.90 14.35
CA PRO A 109 23.05 -13.16 13.64
C PRO A 109 21.71 -13.91 13.60
#